data_AF-A0A8J7JT79-F1
#
_entry.id   AF-A0A8J7JT79-F1
#
_cell.length_a   1.000
_cell.length_b   1.000
_cell.length_c   1.000
_cell.angle_alpha   90.00
_cell.angle_beta   90.00
_cell.angle_gamma   90.00
#
_symmetry.space_group_name_H-M   'P 1'
#
loop_
_entity.id
_entity.type
_entity.pdbx_description
1 polymer ?
#
loop_
_entity_poly.entity_id
_entity_poly.type
_entity_poly.pdbx_seq_one_letter_code
_entity_poly.pdbx_strand_id
1 'polypeptide(L)'
;MKDFPAQYNLKEEDVFYFCHIPKTAGMTFRTIVEDYFDCKDICPATLTAQVADISPEALQTYKLFRGHLAFVDLHSLLPNKNFVNVTVLREPVSRVISHYEYIRRTPGDPHYAAVKNMTLEEYTTKMTAGRVGKNIQTYYLAKTAKFDIERVPPDEAFEIAKESLKKFAYVGLLERFQDSLFLLSYIFGWKPILNSRKENAAKSKTPREQLPAGTLEVIQEHSQLDIQIYEYAKEIFNERFTDMTQNLLSRYASPSDDSLVLNAIATSAEPPAEPLPFETLRHLLENHYEQRYLEQQVPVADAVCYDFCEPLKGTGWHRRECPRDGLAYRWMGPGTVSTLDLPVTTTGDRIVEFRVICTWVTGADVLDGLTLEVNGHPIELGVLHSDLGERILRGKLSQTLLDTGKVFTEFKFQIDRVISLKDANPLGNDARLVGLAINSVNVFPVGQEREKSILAHLFNNGPWQDVASFIKNNLKPQEQVLAPLAFSMAVPNPVEDYSAIFNGKMDFDWVVLHKGMMDKISSILLKLILRRFTPVFANEVFVVFSNRQDLPRLSYLSAHVRSVYVDRLKFYLEKRVKPIYARYFARRASIKQQKERQAVKQRLKKSK
;
A
#
# COMPACT_ATOMS: atom_id res chain seq x y z
N MET A 1 -18.44 24.33 -2.70
CA MET A 1 -19.23 23.43 -1.86
C MET A 1 -20.70 23.80 -1.81
N LYS A 2 -21.09 25.08 -1.56
CA LYS A 2 -22.52 25.47 -1.53
C LYS A 2 -23.29 25.14 -2.81
N ASP A 3 -22.67 25.37 -3.96
CA ASP A 3 -23.27 25.18 -5.29
C ASP A 3 -22.90 23.81 -5.89
N PHE A 4 -22.29 22.92 -5.10
CA PHE A 4 -21.90 21.59 -5.53
C PHE A 4 -22.84 20.53 -4.93
N PRO A 5 -23.21 19.47 -5.67
CA PRO A 5 -24.08 18.40 -5.17
C PRO A 5 -23.65 17.85 -3.81
N ALA A 6 -24.61 17.43 -2.98
CA ALA A 6 -24.34 16.82 -1.67
C ALA A 6 -23.49 15.54 -1.79
N GLN A 7 -23.78 14.75 -2.82
CA GLN A 7 -23.10 13.52 -3.19
C GLN A 7 -22.82 13.56 -4.70
N TYR A 8 -21.74 12.94 -5.15
CA TYR A 8 -21.26 13.01 -6.53
C TYR A 8 -20.51 11.74 -6.95
N ASN A 9 -20.88 11.18 -8.11
CA ASN A 9 -20.10 10.14 -8.78
C ASN A 9 -19.22 10.80 -9.83
N LEU A 10 -17.91 10.53 -9.78
CA LEU A 10 -16.98 11.00 -10.81
C LEU A 10 -17.36 10.40 -12.17
N LYS A 11 -17.40 11.25 -13.18
CA LYS A 11 -17.69 10.90 -14.57
C LYS A 11 -16.40 10.76 -15.37
N GLU A 12 -16.51 10.26 -16.60
CA GLU A 12 -15.34 9.99 -17.45
C GLU A 12 -14.63 11.28 -17.90
N GLU A 13 -15.40 12.34 -18.10
CA GLU A 13 -14.91 13.67 -18.46
C GLU A 13 -14.40 14.50 -17.26
N ASP A 14 -14.56 13.98 -16.04
CA ASP A 14 -14.14 14.69 -14.84
C ASP A 14 -12.62 14.58 -14.62
N VAL A 15 -12.04 15.69 -14.18
CA VAL A 15 -10.69 15.78 -13.65
C VAL A 15 -10.79 16.14 -12.17
N PHE A 16 -10.35 15.24 -11.32
CA PHE A 16 -10.22 15.47 -9.90
C PHE A 16 -8.95 16.27 -9.65
N TYR A 17 -9.09 17.54 -9.26
CA TYR A 17 -7.96 18.42 -8.98
C TYR A 17 -7.86 18.71 -7.50
N PHE A 18 -6.84 18.14 -6.85
CA PHE A 18 -6.44 18.56 -5.52
C PHE A 18 -5.54 19.79 -5.59
N CYS A 19 -6.14 20.97 -5.38
CA CYS A 19 -5.44 22.23 -5.22
C CYS A 19 -4.67 22.22 -3.88
N HIS A 20 -3.42 21.76 -3.92
CA HIS A 20 -2.58 21.61 -2.73
C HIS A 20 -1.96 22.95 -2.32
N ILE A 21 -2.51 23.52 -1.26
CA ILE A 21 -1.97 24.73 -0.62
C ILE A 21 -0.87 24.33 0.38
N PRO A 22 0.30 25.00 0.37
CA PRO A 22 1.38 24.67 1.30
C PRO A 22 0.94 24.70 2.77
N LYS A 23 1.34 23.66 3.51
CA LYS A 23 1.19 23.51 4.96
C LYS A 23 -0.24 23.24 5.47
N THR A 24 -1.10 22.68 4.63
CA THR A 24 -2.47 22.25 4.99
C THR A 24 -2.62 20.71 4.99
N ALA A 25 -1.58 20.00 5.43
CA ALA A 25 -1.45 18.52 5.38
C ALA A 25 -1.60 17.89 3.99
N GLY A 26 -1.31 18.64 2.93
CA GLY A 26 -1.50 18.12 1.57
C GLY A 26 -0.61 16.95 1.17
N MET A 27 0.50 16.67 1.87
CA MET A 27 1.24 15.42 1.65
C MET A 27 0.44 14.18 2.06
N THR A 28 -0.25 14.25 3.20
CA THR A 28 -1.15 13.18 3.66
C THR A 28 -2.38 13.10 2.78
N PHE A 29 -3.04 14.23 2.53
CA PHE A 29 -4.27 14.25 1.72
C PHE A 29 -4.02 13.76 0.28
N ARG A 30 -2.86 14.11 -0.30
CA ARG A 30 -2.42 13.62 -1.61
C ARG A 30 -2.39 12.08 -1.67
N THR A 31 -1.78 11.42 -0.70
CA THR A 31 -1.71 9.95 -0.73
C THR A 31 -3.07 9.32 -0.48
N ILE A 32 -3.94 9.99 0.27
CA ILE A 32 -5.33 9.54 0.47
C ILE A 32 -6.10 9.60 -0.86
N VAL A 33 -6.10 10.73 -1.57
CA VAL A 33 -6.84 10.83 -2.84
C VAL A 33 -6.27 9.89 -3.90
N GLU A 34 -4.96 9.67 -3.92
CA GLU A 34 -4.32 8.68 -4.81
C GLU A 34 -4.86 7.27 -4.64
N ASP A 35 -5.39 6.92 -3.47
CA ASP A 35 -5.97 5.60 -3.23
C ASP A 35 -7.23 5.35 -4.02
N TYR A 36 -7.90 6.39 -4.53
CA TYR A 36 -9.17 6.27 -5.25
C TYR A 36 -9.01 6.33 -6.77
N PHE A 37 -7.77 6.29 -7.27
CA PHE A 37 -7.45 6.32 -8.70
C PHE A 37 -6.47 5.22 -9.08
N ASP A 38 -6.65 4.67 -10.28
CA ASP A 38 -5.70 3.77 -10.92
C ASP A 38 -4.36 4.51 -11.13
N CYS A 39 -3.21 3.85 -10.95
CA CYS A 39 -1.89 4.41 -11.24
C CYS A 39 -1.81 5.13 -12.58
N LYS A 40 -2.43 4.57 -13.64
CA LYS A 40 -2.38 5.15 -14.99
C LYS A 40 -3.21 6.44 -15.11
N ASP A 41 -4.17 6.63 -14.23
CA ASP A 41 -5.06 7.80 -14.22
C ASP A 41 -4.47 8.97 -13.40
N ILE A 42 -3.32 8.78 -12.76
CA ILE A 42 -2.69 9.78 -11.89
C ILE A 42 -1.60 10.51 -12.66
N CYS A 43 -1.76 11.82 -12.78
CA CYS A 43 -0.73 12.65 -13.37
C CYS A 43 0.56 12.56 -12.54
N PRO A 44 1.71 12.18 -13.14
CA PRO A 44 2.96 12.03 -12.40
C PRO A 44 3.55 13.38 -11.96
N ALA A 45 3.13 14.49 -12.59
CA ALA A 45 3.55 15.83 -12.24
C ALA A 45 2.92 16.28 -10.92
N THR A 46 3.78 16.81 -10.05
CA THR A 46 3.44 17.24 -8.68
C THR A 46 3.80 18.71 -8.45
N LEU A 47 4.58 19.27 -9.39
CA LEU A 47 5.09 20.63 -9.45
C LEU A 47 4.88 21.15 -10.88
N THR A 48 4.64 22.45 -11.01
CA THR A 48 4.49 23.15 -12.30
C THR A 48 5.54 22.78 -13.34
N ALA A 49 6.83 22.76 -12.97
CA ALA A 49 7.91 22.48 -13.93
C ALA A 49 7.79 21.07 -14.56
N GLN A 50 7.27 20.09 -13.82
CA GLN A 50 7.12 18.71 -14.29
C GLN A 50 5.98 18.56 -15.29
N VAL A 51 5.01 19.48 -15.30
CA VAL A 51 3.91 19.45 -16.28
C VAL A 51 4.44 19.74 -17.69
N ALA A 52 5.45 20.60 -17.81
CA ALA A 52 6.07 20.94 -19.09
C ALA A 52 6.81 19.76 -19.75
N ASP A 53 7.18 18.75 -18.97
CA ASP A 53 7.83 17.53 -19.46
C ASP A 53 6.83 16.48 -20.00
N ILE A 54 5.52 16.73 -19.89
CA ILE A 54 4.46 15.83 -20.31
C ILE A 54 3.79 16.39 -21.57
N SER A 55 3.58 15.54 -22.58
CA SER A 55 2.91 15.98 -23.81
C SER A 55 1.45 16.35 -23.55
N PRO A 56 0.87 17.30 -24.31
CA PRO A 56 -0.55 17.66 -24.18
C PRO A 56 -1.49 16.47 -24.30
N GLU A 57 -1.20 15.52 -25.20
CA GLU A 57 -2.02 14.32 -25.41
C GLU A 57 -1.99 13.41 -24.19
N ALA A 58 -0.82 13.23 -23.56
CA ALA A 58 -0.69 12.45 -22.34
C ALA A 58 -1.35 13.15 -21.14
N LEU A 59 -1.33 14.49 -21.06
CA LEU A 59 -2.02 15.21 -19.99
C LEU A 59 -3.53 14.96 -19.99
N GLN A 60 -4.14 14.81 -21.18
CA GLN A 60 -5.58 14.57 -21.33
C GLN A 60 -6.05 13.21 -20.83
N THR A 61 -5.14 12.23 -20.67
CA THR A 61 -5.49 10.88 -20.23
C THR A 61 -5.62 10.76 -18.71
N TYR A 62 -5.01 11.65 -17.95
CA TYR A 62 -5.05 11.60 -16.49
C TYR A 62 -6.38 12.13 -15.93
N LYS A 63 -6.85 11.51 -14.84
CA LYS A 63 -8.06 11.89 -14.10
C LYS A 63 -7.74 12.55 -12.76
N LEU A 64 -6.56 12.31 -12.18
CA LEU A 64 -6.12 12.94 -10.93
C LEU A 64 -4.94 13.89 -11.15
N PHE A 65 -5.14 15.16 -10.79
CA PHE A 65 -4.08 16.16 -10.69
C PHE A 65 -3.91 16.59 -9.24
N ARG A 66 -2.68 16.58 -8.73
CA ARG A 66 -2.40 16.94 -7.34
C ARG A 66 -1.03 17.57 -7.16
N GLY A 67 -0.90 18.42 -6.15
CA GLY A 67 0.38 19.06 -5.82
C GLY A 67 0.39 20.55 -6.12
N HIS A 68 1.57 21.15 -6.17
CA HIS A 68 1.72 22.60 -6.31
C HIS A 68 1.64 23.02 -7.78
N LEU A 69 0.44 22.87 -8.35
CA LEU A 69 0.15 23.11 -9.77
C LEU A 69 -0.51 24.48 -10.04
N ALA A 70 -0.71 25.30 -9.01
CA ALA A 70 -1.37 26.61 -9.12
C ALA A 70 -0.61 27.65 -10.00
N PHE A 71 0.53 27.29 -10.56
CA PHE A 71 1.28 28.14 -11.51
C PHE A 71 1.23 27.60 -12.95
N VAL A 72 0.36 26.62 -13.22
CA VAL A 72 -0.01 26.19 -14.57
C VAL A 72 -1.50 26.40 -14.76
N ASP A 73 -1.89 26.93 -15.91
CA ASP A 73 -3.30 27.03 -16.29
C ASP A 73 -3.82 25.67 -16.77
N LEU A 74 -4.17 24.81 -15.80
CA LEU A 74 -4.71 23.47 -16.10
C LEU A 74 -6.00 23.53 -16.91
N HIS A 75 -6.83 24.57 -16.75
CA HIS A 75 -8.09 24.71 -17.50
C HIS A 75 -7.81 24.92 -19.00
N SER A 76 -6.82 25.75 -19.32
CA SER A 76 -6.38 25.93 -20.71
C SER A 76 -5.70 24.68 -21.28
N LEU A 77 -5.00 23.90 -20.46
CA LEU A 77 -4.40 22.63 -20.90
C LEU A 77 -5.41 21.49 -21.07
N LEU A 78 -6.54 21.55 -20.36
CA LEU A 78 -7.59 20.52 -20.32
C LEU A 78 -8.97 21.11 -20.67
N PRO A 79 -9.14 21.74 -21.86
CA PRO A 79 -10.32 22.56 -22.17
C PRO A 79 -11.65 21.79 -22.23
N ASN A 80 -11.59 20.47 -22.42
CA ASN A 80 -12.78 19.61 -22.53
C ASN A 80 -13.07 18.80 -21.26
N LYS A 81 -12.40 19.12 -20.15
CA LYS A 81 -12.53 18.40 -18.88
C LYS A 81 -13.31 19.21 -17.85
N ASN A 82 -14.12 18.51 -17.07
CA ASN A 82 -14.86 19.10 -15.96
C ASN A 82 -14.03 19.00 -14.67
N PHE A 83 -13.69 20.14 -14.06
CA PHE A 83 -12.84 20.13 -12.87
C PHE A 83 -13.66 19.90 -11.59
N VAL A 84 -13.38 18.79 -10.92
CA VAL A 84 -13.84 18.48 -9.57
C VAL A 84 -12.76 18.96 -8.60
N ASN A 85 -12.85 20.24 -8.23
CA ASN A 85 -11.86 20.91 -7.39
C ASN A 85 -12.02 20.52 -5.92
N VAL A 86 -10.92 20.09 -5.30
CA VAL A 86 -10.85 19.78 -3.88
C VAL A 86 -9.65 20.46 -3.22
N THR A 87 -9.78 20.83 -1.95
CA THR A 87 -8.63 21.33 -1.17
C THR A 87 -8.78 21.06 0.33
N VAL A 88 -7.73 21.35 1.08
CA VAL A 88 -7.73 21.39 2.55
C VAL A 88 -7.16 22.74 2.96
N LEU A 89 -7.89 23.43 3.83
CA LEU A 89 -7.49 24.70 4.44
C LEU A 89 -6.99 24.48 5.86
N ARG A 90 -6.31 25.49 6.38
CA ARG A 90 -5.80 25.54 7.75
C ARG A 90 -5.99 26.94 8.31
N GLU A 91 -6.14 27.02 9.63
CA GLU A 91 -6.16 28.30 10.34
C GLU A 91 -4.95 29.17 9.91
N PRO A 92 -5.18 30.39 9.39
CA PRO A 92 -4.15 31.15 8.67
C PRO A 92 -2.88 31.45 9.47
N VAL A 93 -3.02 31.82 10.75
CA VAL A 93 -1.86 32.12 11.60
C VAL A 93 -1.00 30.86 11.79
N SER A 94 -1.65 29.75 12.14
CA SER A 94 -1.01 28.44 12.31
C SER A 94 -0.34 27.95 11.03
N ARG A 95 -0.92 28.25 9.87
CA ARG A 95 -0.34 27.94 8.55
C ARG A 95 0.93 28.75 8.29
N VAL A 96 0.92 30.06 8.57
CA VAL A 96 2.09 30.94 8.42
C VAL A 96 3.25 30.47 9.29
N ILE A 97 2.99 30.19 10.58
CA ILE A 97 4.00 29.67 11.52
C ILE A 97 4.60 28.37 11.00
N SER A 98 3.75 27.43 10.57
CA SER A 98 4.18 26.14 10.06
C SER A 98 5.01 26.25 8.77
N HIS A 99 4.73 27.25 7.93
CA HIS A 99 5.48 27.50 6.71
C HIS A 99 6.86 28.06 7.02
N TYR A 100 6.93 29.06 7.89
CA TYR A 100 8.17 29.64 8.39
C TYR A 100 9.09 28.56 8.99
N GLU A 101 8.57 27.75 9.91
CA GLU A 101 9.36 26.68 10.56
C GLU A 101 9.81 25.61 9.56
N TYR A 102 8.96 25.27 8.59
CA TYR A 102 9.28 24.31 7.55
C TYR A 102 10.46 24.79 6.68
N ILE A 103 10.40 26.02 6.18
CA ILE A 103 11.49 26.59 5.37
C ILE A 103 12.78 26.55 6.20
N ARG A 104 12.77 27.06 7.43
CA ARG A 104 13.97 27.11 8.31
C ARG A 104 14.61 25.78 8.65
N ARG A 105 13.89 24.65 8.55
CA ARG A 105 14.44 23.31 8.80
C ARG A 105 14.76 22.54 7.52
N THR A 106 14.60 23.15 6.35
CA THR A 106 14.71 22.47 5.05
C THR A 106 15.75 23.18 4.20
N PRO A 107 17.06 22.84 4.36
CA PRO A 107 18.15 23.49 3.62
C PRO A 107 18.03 23.46 2.09
N GLY A 108 17.28 22.49 1.54
CA GLY A 108 17.02 22.38 0.10
C GLY A 108 15.83 23.20 -0.41
N ASP A 109 15.11 23.92 0.45
CA ASP A 109 14.00 24.78 0.03
C ASP A 109 14.54 26.05 -0.68
N PRO A 110 13.95 26.48 -1.82
CA PRO A 110 14.40 27.68 -2.55
C PRO A 110 14.42 28.96 -1.69
N HIS A 111 13.57 29.03 -0.67
CA HIS A 111 13.48 30.18 0.23
C HIS A 111 14.37 30.05 1.47
N TYR A 112 15.06 28.92 1.67
CA TYR A 112 15.87 28.64 2.87
C TYR A 112 16.90 29.74 3.15
N ALA A 113 17.70 30.11 2.15
CA ALA A 113 18.78 31.07 2.32
C ALA A 113 18.28 32.45 2.79
N ALA A 114 17.10 32.86 2.31
CA ALA A 114 16.46 34.11 2.70
C ALA A 114 15.87 34.02 4.12
N VAL A 115 15.21 32.91 4.46
CA VAL A 115 14.38 32.83 5.68
C VAL A 115 15.12 32.28 6.90
N LYS A 116 16.20 31.49 6.73
CA LYS A 116 16.87 30.74 7.83
C LYS A 116 17.21 31.59 9.07
N ASN A 117 17.59 32.86 8.85
CA ASN A 117 18.04 33.80 9.87
C ASN A 117 16.98 34.86 10.22
N MET A 118 15.80 34.83 9.59
CA MET A 118 14.72 35.78 9.89
C MET A 118 13.99 35.39 11.16
N THR A 119 13.50 36.37 11.90
CA THR A 119 12.43 36.15 12.90
C THR A 119 11.10 35.87 12.20
N LEU A 120 10.11 35.38 12.95
CA LEU A 120 8.76 35.15 12.41
C LEU A 120 8.08 36.47 11.99
N GLU A 121 8.33 37.55 12.73
CA GLU A 121 7.83 38.89 12.43
C GLU A 121 8.45 39.45 11.14
N GLU A 122 9.77 39.32 10.98
CA GLU A 122 10.47 39.70 9.76
C GLU A 122 10.01 38.89 8.54
N TYR A 123 9.78 37.59 8.71
CA TYR A 123 9.27 36.72 7.66
C TYR A 123 7.90 37.16 7.14
N THR A 124 7.04 37.63 8.04
CA THR A 124 5.68 38.07 7.73
C THR A 124 5.65 39.42 7.01
N THR A 125 6.56 40.32 7.36
CA THR A 125 6.58 41.70 6.85
C THR A 125 7.33 41.84 5.52
N LYS A 126 8.47 41.15 5.33
CA LYS A 126 9.41 41.42 4.23
C LYS A 126 8.89 40.97 2.86
N MET A 127 8.90 41.87 1.87
CA MET A 127 8.35 41.65 0.51
C MET A 127 8.93 40.45 -0.27
N THR A 128 10.21 40.11 -0.08
CA THR A 128 10.85 38.98 -0.78
C THR A 128 10.44 37.60 -0.25
N ALA A 129 10.02 37.51 1.01
CA ALA A 129 9.34 36.34 1.59
C ALA A 129 7.80 36.48 1.52
N GLY A 130 7.32 37.73 1.46
CA GLY A 130 5.93 38.16 1.65
C GLY A 130 4.98 37.97 0.48
N ARG A 131 5.45 37.60 -0.72
CA ARG A 131 4.55 37.06 -1.77
C ARG A 131 4.20 35.59 -1.57
N VAL A 132 4.96 34.87 -0.75
CA VAL A 132 4.79 33.42 -0.49
C VAL A 132 4.09 33.17 0.87
N GLY A 133 3.96 34.21 1.70
CA GLY A 133 3.38 34.11 3.05
C GLY A 133 1.98 34.71 3.20
N LYS A 134 1.68 35.80 2.49
CA LYS A 134 0.48 36.63 2.70
C LYS A 134 -0.70 36.12 1.89
N ASN A 135 -1.84 35.92 2.55
CA ASN A 135 -3.13 35.57 1.92
C ASN A 135 -3.06 34.40 0.90
N ILE A 136 -2.17 33.43 1.13
CA ILE A 136 -1.87 32.39 0.15
C ILE A 136 -3.07 31.49 -0.13
N GLN A 137 -3.91 31.20 0.88
CA GLN A 137 -5.08 30.34 0.69
C GLN A 137 -6.07 31.02 -0.24
N THR A 138 -6.32 32.32 -0.04
CA THR A 138 -7.17 33.15 -0.88
C THR A 138 -6.70 33.13 -2.33
N TYR A 139 -5.41 33.40 -2.58
CA TYR A 139 -4.89 33.41 -3.95
C TYR A 139 -4.92 32.04 -4.63
N TYR A 140 -4.62 30.96 -3.91
CA TYR A 140 -4.72 29.61 -4.49
C TYR A 140 -6.15 29.23 -4.86
N LEU A 141 -7.12 29.58 -4.01
CA LEU A 141 -8.54 29.37 -4.29
C LEU A 141 -8.97 30.19 -5.51
N ALA A 142 -8.61 31.47 -5.56
CA ALA A 142 -8.95 32.33 -6.69
C ALA A 142 -8.33 31.86 -8.01
N LYS A 143 -7.09 31.34 -7.97
CA LYS A 143 -6.39 30.78 -9.15
C LYS A 143 -7.09 29.63 -9.83
N THR A 144 -7.89 28.87 -9.09
CA THR A 144 -8.70 27.78 -9.68
C THR A 144 -9.85 28.30 -10.55
N ALA A 145 -10.21 29.58 -10.42
CA ALA A 145 -11.22 30.22 -11.26
C ALA A 145 -10.61 31.21 -12.29
N LYS A 146 -9.52 31.89 -11.91
CA LYS A 146 -8.81 32.86 -12.75
C LYS A 146 -7.31 32.75 -12.55
N PHE A 147 -6.60 32.18 -13.53
CA PHE A 147 -5.18 31.87 -13.44
C PHE A 147 -4.30 33.10 -13.17
N ASP A 148 -4.50 34.20 -13.90
CA ASP A 148 -3.73 35.46 -13.80
C ASP A 148 -4.14 36.32 -12.58
N ILE A 149 -4.28 35.70 -11.40
CA ILE A 149 -4.78 36.39 -10.20
C ILE A 149 -3.81 37.47 -9.70
N GLU A 150 -2.52 37.35 -9.99
CA GLU A 150 -1.49 38.29 -9.51
C GLU A 150 -1.66 39.70 -10.06
N ARG A 151 -2.45 39.86 -11.13
CA ARG A 151 -2.80 41.15 -11.74
C ARG A 151 -4.08 41.76 -11.17
N VAL A 152 -4.77 41.03 -10.29
CA VAL A 152 -6.08 41.40 -9.74
C VAL A 152 -5.91 42.07 -8.38
N PRO A 153 -6.63 43.17 -8.08
CA PRO A 153 -6.63 43.78 -6.75
C PRO A 153 -6.99 42.77 -5.64
N PRO A 154 -6.43 42.89 -4.42
CA PRO A 154 -6.66 41.92 -3.35
C PRO A 154 -8.14 41.67 -3.02
N ASP A 155 -8.97 42.72 -2.98
CA ASP A 155 -10.40 42.60 -2.66
C ASP A 155 -11.18 41.85 -3.76
N GLU A 156 -10.85 42.11 -5.03
CA GLU A 156 -11.43 41.36 -6.16
C GLU A 156 -10.95 39.90 -6.14
N ALA A 157 -9.67 39.65 -5.80
CA ALA A 157 -9.15 38.29 -5.66
C ALA A 157 -9.85 37.51 -4.53
N PHE A 158 -10.22 38.18 -3.44
CA PHE A 158 -11.01 37.60 -2.37
C PHE A 158 -12.42 37.20 -2.83
N GLU A 159 -13.13 38.08 -3.56
CA GLU A 159 -14.45 37.73 -4.10
C GLU A 159 -14.38 36.57 -5.10
N ILE A 160 -13.34 36.53 -5.96
CA ILE A 160 -13.11 35.38 -6.85
C ILE A 160 -12.84 34.10 -6.05
N ALA A 161 -12.03 34.16 -4.98
CA ALA A 161 -11.78 33.02 -4.11
C ALA A 161 -13.06 32.50 -3.47
N LYS A 162 -13.92 33.41 -2.98
CA LYS A 162 -15.19 33.12 -2.32
C LYS A 162 -16.17 32.45 -3.27
N GLU A 163 -16.33 32.98 -4.48
CA GLU A 163 -17.17 32.38 -5.52
C GLU A 163 -16.62 31.04 -6.01
N SER A 164 -15.30 30.91 -6.14
CA SER A 164 -14.68 29.62 -6.47
C SER A 164 -15.00 28.58 -5.39
N LEU A 165 -14.83 28.94 -4.12
CA LEU A 165 -15.07 28.05 -2.98
C LEU A 165 -16.51 27.54 -2.91
N LYS A 166 -17.50 28.31 -3.39
CA LYS A 166 -18.89 27.84 -3.54
C LYS A 166 -19.05 26.71 -4.56
N LYS A 167 -18.18 26.63 -5.57
CA LYS A 167 -18.20 25.60 -6.63
C LYS A 167 -17.30 24.40 -6.36
N PHE A 168 -16.35 24.48 -5.41
CA PHE A 168 -15.51 23.35 -5.03
C PHE A 168 -16.35 22.13 -4.64
N ALA A 169 -15.91 20.93 -5.06
CA ALA A 169 -16.54 19.70 -4.63
C ALA A 169 -16.32 19.45 -3.13
N TYR A 170 -15.14 19.79 -2.64
CA TYR A 170 -14.75 19.58 -1.25
C TYR A 170 -13.71 20.59 -0.75
N VAL A 171 -13.89 21.05 0.48
CA VAL A 171 -12.95 21.89 1.23
C VAL A 171 -12.86 21.33 2.64
N GLY A 172 -11.75 20.67 2.96
CA GLY A 172 -11.48 20.15 4.30
C GLY A 172 -10.86 21.21 5.23
N LEU A 173 -10.97 21.00 6.53
CA LEU A 173 -10.31 21.79 7.56
C LEU A 173 -9.27 20.94 8.28
N LEU A 174 -8.03 21.40 8.33
CA LEU A 174 -6.97 20.65 9.01
C LEU A 174 -7.26 20.42 10.50
N GLU A 175 -7.87 21.40 11.15
CA GLU A 175 -8.23 21.37 12.57
C GLU A 175 -9.30 20.31 12.87
N ARG A 176 -10.10 19.93 11.86
CA ARG A 176 -11.11 18.88 11.91
C ARG A 176 -10.81 17.80 10.85
N PHE A 177 -9.55 17.36 10.77
CA PHE A 177 -9.10 16.53 9.64
C PHE A 177 -9.87 15.22 9.50
N GLN A 178 -10.16 14.51 10.60
CA GLN A 178 -10.94 13.27 10.54
C GLN A 178 -12.38 13.50 10.04
N ASP A 179 -13.06 14.52 10.55
CA ASP A 179 -14.39 14.92 10.08
C ASP A 179 -14.36 15.31 8.60
N SER A 180 -13.28 15.96 8.18
CA SER A 180 -13.08 16.34 6.78
C SER A 180 -12.93 15.12 5.89
N LEU A 181 -12.20 14.10 6.34
CA LEU A 181 -12.09 12.82 5.61
C LEU A 181 -13.42 12.07 5.55
N PHE A 182 -14.23 12.10 6.60
CA PHE A 182 -15.59 11.55 6.58
C PHE A 182 -16.53 12.29 5.63
N LEU A 183 -16.46 13.62 5.58
CA LEU A 183 -17.21 14.41 4.60
C LEU A 183 -16.78 14.09 3.17
N LEU A 184 -15.47 13.88 2.93
CA LEU A 184 -14.97 13.44 1.63
C LEU A 184 -15.53 12.05 1.26
N SER A 185 -15.52 11.10 2.20
CA SER A 185 -16.10 9.77 2.01
C SER A 185 -17.58 9.84 1.63
N TYR A 186 -18.36 10.65 2.34
CA TYR A 186 -19.78 10.85 2.03
C TYR A 186 -20.01 11.48 0.65
N ILE A 187 -19.28 12.55 0.31
CA ILE A 187 -19.47 13.25 -0.97
C ILE A 187 -19.25 12.30 -2.15
N PHE A 188 -18.20 11.48 -2.11
CA PHE A 188 -17.84 10.62 -3.24
C PHE A 188 -18.34 9.17 -3.10
N GLY A 189 -19.05 8.83 -2.03
CA GLY A 189 -19.46 7.45 -1.74
C GLY A 189 -18.27 6.51 -1.55
N TRP A 190 -17.17 7.01 -1.00
CA TRP A 190 -15.96 6.24 -0.76
C TRP A 190 -16.01 5.55 0.60
N LYS A 191 -15.30 4.42 0.73
CA LYS A 191 -15.14 3.73 2.02
C LYS A 191 -14.64 4.71 3.09
N PRO A 192 -15.11 4.63 4.35
CA PRO A 192 -14.78 5.63 5.38
C PRO A 192 -13.27 5.79 5.57
N ILE A 193 -12.75 6.97 5.27
CA ILE A 193 -11.31 7.23 5.34
C ILE A 193 -10.92 7.50 6.80
N LEU A 194 -10.02 6.67 7.33
CA LEU A 194 -9.47 6.84 8.67
C LEU A 194 -8.13 7.58 8.61
N ASN A 195 -7.94 8.53 9.53
CA ASN A 195 -6.69 9.28 9.70
C ASN A 195 -5.60 8.41 10.36
N SER A 196 -5.16 7.38 9.65
CA SER A 196 -4.08 6.48 10.07
C SER A 196 -2.70 6.98 9.65
N ARG A 197 -2.65 7.90 8.67
CA ARG A 197 -1.43 8.42 8.06
C ARG A 197 -0.97 9.70 8.74
N LYS A 198 -0.33 9.59 9.91
CA LYS A 198 0.40 10.71 10.53
C LYS A 198 1.76 10.95 9.86
N GLU A 199 1.79 10.97 8.52
CA GLU A 199 3.00 11.29 7.77
C GLU A 199 3.33 12.78 7.98
N ASN A 200 4.50 13.07 8.55
CA ASN A 200 5.02 14.43 8.71
C ASN A 200 4.25 15.36 9.66
N ALA A 201 3.63 14.84 10.72
CA ALA A 201 3.16 15.64 11.85
C ALA A 201 4.35 16.22 12.64
N ALA A 202 5.11 17.13 12.03
CA ALA A 202 6.09 17.93 12.75
C ALA A 202 5.30 18.78 13.75
N LYS A 203 5.48 18.51 15.04
CA LYS A 203 5.00 19.42 16.08
C LYS A 203 5.67 20.77 15.82
N SER A 204 4.86 21.81 15.64
CA SER A 204 5.36 23.17 15.62
C SER A 204 6.14 23.39 16.92
N LYS A 205 7.37 23.88 16.83
CA LYS A 205 8.22 24.06 18.02
C LYS A 205 7.74 25.24 18.84
N THR A 206 7.01 26.16 18.22
CA THR A 206 6.44 27.34 18.87
C THR A 206 4.92 27.31 18.79
N PRO A 207 4.22 26.88 19.86
CA PRO A 207 2.77 27.02 19.98
C PRO A 207 2.35 28.48 19.80
N ARG A 208 1.19 28.71 19.17
CA ARG A 208 0.64 30.04 18.91
C ARG A 208 0.52 30.86 20.20
N GLU A 209 0.17 30.21 21.30
CA GLU A 209 -0.06 30.79 22.62
C GLU A 209 1.23 31.35 23.25
N GLN A 210 2.39 30.96 22.72
CA GLN A 210 3.71 31.39 23.20
C GLN A 210 4.31 32.53 22.37
N LEU A 211 3.59 33.02 21.35
CA LEU A 211 4.06 34.13 20.53
C LEU A 211 3.82 35.49 21.20
N PRO A 212 4.74 36.46 21.06
CA PRO A 212 4.49 37.84 21.48
C PRO A 212 3.24 38.41 20.79
N ALA A 213 2.43 39.17 21.52
CA ALA A 213 1.19 39.77 21.01
C ALA A 213 1.43 40.60 19.74
N GLY A 214 2.48 41.44 19.71
CA GLY A 214 2.83 42.22 18.53
C GLY A 214 3.17 41.37 17.31
N THR A 215 3.85 40.22 17.49
CA THR A 215 4.12 39.30 16.37
C THR A 215 2.83 38.66 15.85
N LEU A 216 1.89 38.31 16.73
CA LEU A 216 0.59 37.76 16.34
C LEU A 216 -0.24 38.78 15.54
N GLU A 217 -0.30 40.03 16.01
CA GLU A 217 -0.99 41.13 15.32
C GLU A 217 -0.44 41.34 13.91
N VAL A 218 0.90 41.36 13.76
CA VAL A 218 1.56 41.48 12.45
C VAL A 218 1.19 40.33 11.51
N ILE A 219 1.11 39.08 12.01
CA ILE A 219 0.67 37.93 11.20
C ILE A 219 -0.79 38.07 10.76
N GLN A 220 -1.65 38.50 11.68
CA GLN A 220 -3.08 38.68 11.39
C GLN A 220 -3.31 39.80 10.37
N GLU A 221 -2.65 40.94 10.52
CA GLU A 221 -2.70 42.07 9.57
C GLU A 221 -2.32 41.63 8.15
N HIS A 222 -1.31 40.79 8.03
CA HIS A 222 -0.80 40.29 6.76
C HIS A 222 -1.52 39.05 6.22
N SER A 223 -2.53 38.54 6.95
CA SER A 223 -3.33 37.36 6.60
C SER A 223 -4.83 37.63 6.62
N GLN A 224 -5.26 38.90 6.56
CA GLN A 224 -6.67 39.28 6.72
C GLN A 224 -7.61 38.58 5.74
N LEU A 225 -7.23 38.46 4.47
CA LEU A 225 -8.08 37.79 3.47
C LEU A 225 -8.13 36.28 3.72
N ASP A 226 -7.01 35.67 4.13
CA ASP A 226 -6.98 34.27 4.52
C ASP A 226 -7.84 34.00 5.77
N ILE A 227 -7.91 34.94 6.71
CA ILE A 227 -8.79 34.84 7.89
C ILE A 227 -10.25 34.88 7.46
N GLN A 228 -10.63 35.85 6.62
CA GLN A 228 -12.00 35.97 6.14
C GLN A 228 -12.43 34.75 5.30
N ILE A 229 -11.58 34.27 4.40
CA ILE A 229 -11.92 33.11 3.55
C ILE A 229 -11.96 31.81 4.36
N TYR A 230 -11.11 31.68 5.39
CA TYR A 230 -11.12 30.51 6.27
C TYR A 230 -12.39 30.46 7.13
N GLU A 231 -12.83 31.60 7.70
CA GLU A 231 -14.09 31.67 8.44
C GLU A 231 -15.29 31.34 7.54
N TYR A 232 -15.33 31.89 6.33
CA TYR A 232 -16.35 31.54 5.34
C TYR A 232 -16.33 30.05 4.95
N ALA A 233 -15.15 29.46 4.77
CA ALA A 233 -15.02 28.03 4.50
C ALA A 233 -15.48 27.17 5.69
N LYS A 234 -15.23 27.63 6.93
CA LYS A 234 -15.66 26.95 8.16
C LYS A 234 -17.17 26.91 8.29
N GLU A 235 -17.85 28.01 7.97
CA GLU A 235 -19.32 28.07 7.92
C GLU A 235 -19.86 27.02 6.93
N ILE A 236 -19.36 27.03 5.69
CA ILE A 236 -19.79 26.08 4.65
C ILE A 236 -19.50 24.63 5.06
N PHE A 237 -18.33 24.37 5.65
CA PHE A 237 -17.96 23.06 6.14
C PHE A 237 -18.94 22.57 7.21
N ASN A 238 -19.27 23.41 8.19
CA ASN A 238 -20.19 23.06 9.28
C ASN A 238 -21.61 22.79 8.77
N GLU A 239 -22.12 23.60 7.85
CA GLU A 239 -23.39 23.35 7.16
C GLU A 239 -23.38 21.96 6.48
N ARG A 240 -22.37 21.71 5.64
CA ARG A 240 -22.26 20.45 4.87
C ARG A 240 -22.04 19.22 5.74
N PHE A 241 -21.30 19.35 6.83
CA PHE A 241 -21.09 18.27 7.78
C PHE A 241 -22.37 17.94 8.57
N THR A 242 -23.16 18.98 8.91
CA THR A 242 -24.47 18.81 9.56
C THR A 242 -25.45 18.12 8.63
N ASP A 243 -25.55 18.57 7.37
CA ASP A 243 -26.41 17.98 6.35
C ASP A 243 -26.07 16.50 6.11
N MET A 244 -24.77 16.18 5.99
CA MET A 244 -24.28 14.81 5.90
C MET A 244 -24.77 13.98 7.10
N THR A 245 -24.55 14.48 8.31
CA THR A 245 -24.87 13.76 9.55
C THR A 245 -26.38 13.46 9.64
N GLN A 246 -27.23 14.44 9.35
CA GLN A 246 -28.68 14.27 9.32
C GLN A 246 -29.12 13.30 8.21
N ASN A 247 -28.50 13.37 7.03
CA ASN A 247 -28.79 12.45 5.93
C ASN A 247 -28.45 11.00 6.31
N LEU A 248 -27.28 10.80 6.91
CA LEU A 248 -26.83 9.48 7.36
C LEU A 248 -27.74 8.90 8.44
N LEU A 249 -28.13 9.70 9.43
CA LEU A 249 -29.07 9.29 10.48
C LEU A 249 -30.44 8.92 9.88
N SER A 250 -31.01 9.79 9.05
CA SER A 250 -32.35 9.56 8.47
C SER A 250 -32.41 8.33 7.56
N ARG A 251 -31.30 7.96 6.92
CA ARG A 251 -31.24 6.81 6.01
C ARG A 251 -30.84 5.50 6.68
N TYR A 252 -29.92 5.54 7.64
CA TYR A 252 -29.23 4.34 8.11
C TYR A 252 -29.31 4.11 9.62
N ALA A 253 -29.92 5.02 10.40
CA ALA A 253 -30.19 4.74 11.80
C ALA A 253 -31.36 3.74 11.89
N SER A 254 -31.07 2.49 12.27
CA SER A 254 -32.10 1.49 12.55
C SER A 254 -32.43 1.44 14.05
N PRO A 255 -33.70 1.22 14.46
CA PRO A 255 -34.06 0.98 15.85
C PRO A 255 -33.44 -0.30 16.46
N SER A 256 -32.92 -1.19 15.62
CA SER A 256 -32.30 -2.45 16.02
C SER A 256 -30.81 -2.34 16.35
N ASP A 257 -30.20 -1.17 16.17
CA ASP A 257 -28.81 -0.95 16.60
C ASP A 257 -28.76 -0.78 18.12
N ASP A 258 -28.02 -1.66 18.81
CA ASP A 258 -27.79 -1.64 20.27
C ASP A 258 -27.10 -0.36 20.79
N SER A 259 -26.84 0.62 19.92
CA SER A 259 -26.36 1.94 20.31
C SER A 259 -27.51 2.76 20.91
N LEU A 260 -27.49 2.90 22.25
CA LEU A 260 -28.33 3.82 23.02
C LEU A 260 -28.39 5.25 22.43
N VAL A 261 -27.36 5.66 21.67
CA VAL A 261 -27.25 6.97 21.03
C VAL A 261 -28.09 7.07 19.75
N LEU A 262 -28.12 6.04 18.90
CA LEU A 262 -28.91 6.05 17.65
C LEU A 262 -30.40 6.07 17.95
N ASN A 263 -30.83 5.34 18.98
CA ASN A 263 -32.22 5.34 19.44
C ASN A 263 -32.65 6.69 20.04
N ALA A 264 -31.79 7.37 20.80
CA ALA A 264 -32.10 8.69 21.34
C ALA A 264 -32.21 9.77 20.24
N ILE A 265 -31.33 9.72 19.23
CA ILE A 265 -31.27 10.71 18.15
C ILE A 265 -32.35 10.48 17.09
N ALA A 266 -32.69 9.23 16.76
CA ALA A 266 -33.77 8.92 15.82
C ALA A 266 -35.16 9.37 16.33
N THR A 267 -35.32 9.53 17.65
CA THR A 267 -36.57 10.01 18.27
C THR A 267 -36.63 11.53 18.48
N SER A 268 -35.55 12.29 18.27
CA SER A 268 -35.59 13.76 18.41
C SER A 268 -35.92 14.44 17.08
N ALA A 269 -36.90 15.37 17.12
CA ALA A 269 -37.25 16.21 15.96
C ALA A 269 -36.18 17.27 15.64
N GLU A 270 -35.24 17.50 16.57
CA GLU A 270 -34.15 18.47 16.45
C GLU A 270 -32.81 17.76 16.23
N PRO A 271 -31.90 18.36 15.43
CA PRO A 271 -30.56 17.81 15.23
C PRO A 271 -29.75 17.82 16.53
N PRO A 272 -28.86 16.84 16.73
CA PRO A 272 -28.06 16.74 17.94
C PRO A 272 -27.19 18.00 18.13
N ALA A 273 -27.19 18.53 19.35
CA ALA A 273 -26.42 19.72 19.72
C ALA A 273 -24.90 19.49 19.69
N GLU A 274 -24.45 18.24 19.77
CA GLU A 274 -23.05 17.82 19.70
C GLU A 274 -22.79 16.91 18.48
N PRO A 275 -21.55 16.86 17.94
CA PRO A 275 -21.18 15.92 16.88
C PRO A 275 -21.42 14.47 17.29
N LEU A 276 -21.82 13.62 16.33
CA LEU A 276 -21.97 12.18 16.59
C LEU A 276 -20.66 11.54 17.06
N PRO A 277 -20.73 10.52 17.95
CA PRO A 277 -19.55 9.74 18.31
C PRO A 277 -18.87 9.15 17.07
N PHE A 278 -17.53 9.12 17.10
CA PHE A 278 -16.70 8.66 15.97
C PHE A 278 -17.14 7.30 15.40
N GLU A 279 -17.31 6.28 16.25
CA GLU A 279 -17.70 4.94 15.80
C GLU A 279 -19.12 4.90 15.22
N THR A 280 -20.03 5.74 15.71
CA THR A 280 -21.39 5.83 15.17
C THR A 280 -21.36 6.41 13.77
N LEU A 281 -20.66 7.53 13.59
CA LEU A 281 -20.53 8.15 12.27
C LEU A 281 -19.79 7.24 11.28
N ARG A 282 -18.73 6.54 11.74
CA ARG A 282 -18.02 5.55 10.93
C ARG A 282 -18.95 4.44 10.45
N HIS A 283 -19.76 3.86 11.34
CA HIS A 283 -20.71 2.81 10.99
C HIS A 283 -21.75 3.28 9.96
N LEU A 284 -22.37 4.45 10.17
CA LEU A 284 -23.31 5.01 9.20
C LEU A 284 -22.68 5.27 7.83
N LEU A 285 -21.40 5.65 7.79
CA LEU A 285 -20.66 5.82 6.54
C LEU A 285 -20.30 4.50 5.86
N GLU A 286 -20.10 3.40 6.58
CA GLU A 286 -19.98 2.06 5.96
C GLU A 286 -21.29 1.68 5.25
N ASN A 287 -22.44 1.87 5.91
CA ASN A 287 -23.75 1.62 5.28
C ASN A 287 -23.96 2.53 4.05
N HIS A 288 -23.55 3.79 4.15
CA HIS A 288 -23.55 4.70 3.00
C HIS A 288 -22.66 4.19 1.87
N TYR A 289 -21.45 3.74 2.15
CA TYR A 289 -20.54 3.19 1.16
C TYR A 289 -21.14 1.96 0.45
N GLU A 290 -21.75 1.03 1.17
CA GLU A 290 -22.41 -0.15 0.59
C GLU A 290 -23.56 0.24 -0.34
N GLN A 291 -24.41 1.18 0.10
CA GLN A 291 -25.50 1.68 -0.73
C GLN A 291 -24.99 2.36 -2.00
N ARG A 292 -23.92 3.17 -1.89
CA ARG A 292 -23.30 3.84 -3.04
C ARG A 292 -22.65 2.84 -4.00
N TYR A 293 -22.08 1.77 -3.48
CA TYR A 293 -21.54 0.68 -4.29
C TYR A 293 -22.64 0.00 -5.13
N LEU A 294 -23.80 -0.27 -4.54
CA LEU A 294 -24.96 -0.82 -5.26
C LEU A 294 -25.46 0.12 -6.37
N GLU A 295 -25.59 1.41 -6.06
CA GLU A 295 -26.03 2.43 -7.03
C GLU A 295 -25.09 2.59 -8.22
N GLN A 296 -23.79 2.36 -8.02
CA GLN A 296 -22.78 2.39 -9.08
C GLN A 296 -22.86 1.18 -10.02
N GLN A 297 -23.62 0.13 -9.66
CA GLN A 297 -23.78 -1.09 -10.46
C GLN A 297 -22.44 -1.67 -10.93
N VAL A 298 -21.47 -1.72 -10.01
CA VAL A 298 -20.13 -2.25 -10.31
C VAL A 298 -20.26 -3.66 -10.88
N PRO A 299 -19.78 -3.93 -12.11
CA PRO A 299 -19.91 -5.26 -12.70
C PRO A 299 -19.21 -6.31 -11.85
N VAL A 300 -19.95 -7.35 -11.47
CA VAL A 300 -19.36 -8.55 -10.87
C VAL A 300 -18.54 -9.30 -11.92
N ALA A 301 -17.37 -9.77 -11.53
CA ALA A 301 -16.45 -10.48 -12.40
C ALA A 301 -16.34 -11.95 -12.00
N ASP A 302 -16.24 -12.81 -13.01
CA ASP A 302 -16.01 -14.25 -12.81
C ASP A 302 -14.60 -14.54 -12.28
N ALA A 303 -13.63 -13.72 -12.71
CA ALA A 303 -12.28 -13.66 -12.20
C ALA A 303 -11.84 -12.20 -11.99
N VAL A 304 -11.19 -11.94 -10.87
CA VAL A 304 -10.63 -10.63 -10.46
C VAL A 304 -9.13 -10.77 -10.30
N CYS A 305 -8.35 -9.86 -10.88
CA CYS A 305 -6.90 -9.78 -10.69
C CYS A 305 -6.57 -8.38 -10.17
N TYR A 306 -6.53 -8.20 -8.86
CA TYR A 306 -6.25 -6.92 -8.22
C TYR A 306 -4.75 -6.73 -7.99
N ASP A 307 -4.15 -5.68 -8.56
CA ASP A 307 -2.69 -5.47 -8.57
C ASP A 307 -2.20 -4.27 -7.74
N PHE A 308 -3.06 -3.75 -6.86
CA PHE A 308 -2.82 -2.55 -6.04
C PHE A 308 -2.47 -1.27 -6.82
N CYS A 309 -2.44 -1.28 -8.16
CA CYS A 309 -2.49 -0.07 -8.96
C CYS A 309 -3.91 0.48 -9.00
N GLU A 310 -4.91 -0.39 -9.02
CA GLU A 310 -6.33 -0.06 -9.01
C GLU A 310 -6.77 0.71 -7.75
N PRO A 311 -7.90 1.45 -7.81
CA PRO A 311 -8.50 2.10 -6.65
C PRO A 311 -8.69 1.14 -5.47
N LEU A 312 -8.27 1.57 -4.28
CA LEU A 312 -8.38 0.83 -3.03
C LEU A 312 -9.79 0.96 -2.46
N LYS A 313 -10.53 -0.15 -2.52
CA LYS A 313 -11.80 -0.33 -1.80
C LYS A 313 -11.52 -1.16 -0.56
N GLY A 314 -11.16 -0.52 0.54
CA GLY A 314 -10.66 -1.23 1.71
C GLY A 314 -10.04 -0.32 2.75
N THR A 315 -9.73 -0.84 3.95
CA THR A 315 -9.07 -0.06 5.01
C THR A 315 -7.86 -0.78 5.58
N GLY A 316 -7.10 -0.10 6.44
CA GLY A 316 -5.94 -0.69 7.11
C GLY A 316 -4.71 -0.86 6.21
N TRP A 317 -4.59 -0.07 5.15
CA TRP A 317 -3.43 -0.06 4.26
C TRP A 317 -2.65 1.26 4.33
N HIS A 318 -1.33 1.15 4.29
CA HIS A 318 -0.46 2.29 4.02
C HIS A 318 -0.61 2.79 2.58
N ARG A 319 0.00 3.94 2.30
CA ARG A 319 0.08 4.49 0.95
C ARG A 319 0.66 3.47 -0.04
N ARG A 320 0.22 3.57 -1.29
CA ARG A 320 0.75 2.79 -2.41
C ARG A 320 2.22 3.07 -2.64
N GLU A 321 2.98 2.01 -2.92
CA GLU A 321 4.37 2.07 -3.35
C GLU A 321 4.45 1.55 -4.79
N CYS A 322 4.92 2.41 -5.71
CA CYS A 322 5.05 2.10 -7.13
C CYS A 322 6.55 2.06 -7.50
N PRO A 323 7.23 0.91 -7.39
CA PRO A 323 8.61 0.79 -7.84
C PRO A 323 8.69 1.01 -9.36
N ARG A 324 9.86 1.44 -9.87
CA ARG A 324 10.07 1.61 -11.32
C ARG A 324 9.89 0.30 -12.09
N ASP A 325 10.44 -0.78 -11.51
CA ASP A 325 10.47 -2.12 -12.08
C ASP A 325 9.71 -3.07 -11.14
N GLY A 326 8.38 -3.08 -11.24
CA GLY A 326 7.54 -3.99 -10.44
C GLY A 326 6.08 -3.56 -10.36
N LEU A 327 5.25 -4.45 -9.82
CA LEU A 327 3.86 -4.13 -9.49
C LEU A 327 3.80 -3.16 -8.32
N ALA A 328 2.76 -2.32 -8.30
CA ALA A 328 2.44 -1.54 -7.12
C ALA A 328 2.13 -2.48 -5.94
N TYR A 329 2.42 -2.01 -4.74
CA TYR A 329 2.13 -2.77 -3.52
C TYR A 329 1.73 -1.85 -2.38
N ARG A 330 1.13 -2.45 -1.35
CA ARG A 330 0.80 -1.76 -0.10
C ARG A 330 1.22 -2.59 1.09
N TRP A 331 1.75 -1.91 2.10
CA TRP A 331 1.90 -2.47 3.42
C TRP A 331 0.56 -2.46 4.14
N MET A 332 0.20 -3.58 4.78
CA MET A 332 -0.80 -3.58 5.85
C MET A 332 -0.36 -2.62 6.96
N GLY A 333 -1.29 -1.93 7.60
CA GLY A 333 -1.02 -1.10 8.76
C GLY A 333 -1.71 0.27 8.76
N PRO A 334 -1.54 1.05 9.85
CA PRO A 334 -0.67 0.78 11.01
C PRO A 334 -1.24 -0.21 12.04
N GLY A 335 -2.50 -0.63 11.89
CA GLY A 335 -3.10 -1.69 12.68
C GLY A 335 -2.73 -3.10 12.19
N THR A 336 -3.33 -4.11 12.80
CA THR A 336 -3.13 -5.53 12.47
C THR A 336 -4.14 -6.09 11.47
N VAL A 337 -5.09 -5.27 11.03
CA VAL A 337 -6.17 -5.68 10.12
C VAL A 337 -6.16 -4.77 8.89
N SER A 338 -6.31 -5.40 7.73
CA SER A 338 -6.51 -4.72 6.45
C SER A 338 -7.65 -5.40 5.70
N THR A 339 -8.53 -4.63 5.08
CA THR A 339 -9.66 -5.16 4.29
C THR A 339 -9.55 -4.77 2.82
N LEU A 340 -10.09 -5.60 1.94
CA LEU A 340 -10.20 -5.34 0.50
C LEU A 340 -11.54 -5.86 -0.01
N ASP A 341 -12.30 -5.00 -0.67
CA ASP A 341 -13.66 -5.25 -1.14
C ASP A 341 -13.63 -5.44 -2.67
N LEU A 342 -13.92 -6.66 -3.14
CA LEU A 342 -13.81 -7.03 -4.55
C LEU A 342 -15.17 -7.46 -5.15
N PRO A 343 -15.45 -7.09 -6.42
CA PRO A 343 -16.68 -7.47 -7.13
C PRO A 343 -16.62 -8.91 -7.66
N VAL A 344 -16.53 -9.91 -6.78
CA VAL A 344 -16.46 -11.32 -7.17
C VAL A 344 -17.86 -11.89 -7.35
N THR A 345 -18.10 -12.66 -8.41
CA THR A 345 -19.35 -13.42 -8.57
C THR A 345 -19.53 -14.45 -7.45
N THR A 346 -20.77 -14.67 -7.02
CA THR A 346 -21.08 -15.63 -5.94
C THR A 346 -21.36 -17.04 -6.45
N THR A 347 -21.32 -17.27 -7.76
CA THR A 347 -21.76 -18.54 -8.38
C THR A 347 -20.61 -19.55 -8.53
N GLY A 348 -20.71 -20.70 -7.86
CA GLY A 348 -19.72 -21.78 -7.91
C GLY A 348 -18.45 -21.50 -7.09
N ASP A 349 -17.61 -22.53 -6.96
CA ASP A 349 -16.40 -22.45 -6.13
C ASP A 349 -15.29 -21.64 -6.81
N ARG A 350 -14.49 -20.95 -5.99
CA ARG A 350 -13.40 -20.08 -6.41
C ARG A 350 -12.11 -20.39 -5.65
N ILE A 351 -11.02 -19.88 -6.18
CA ILE A 351 -9.70 -19.87 -5.55
C ILE A 351 -9.31 -18.41 -5.35
N VAL A 352 -8.82 -18.09 -4.16
CA VAL A 352 -8.08 -16.84 -3.93
C VAL A 352 -6.60 -17.15 -3.87
N GLU A 353 -5.79 -16.38 -4.59
CA GLU A 353 -4.34 -16.34 -4.47
C GLU A 353 -3.88 -14.93 -4.19
N PHE A 354 -2.93 -14.74 -3.30
CA PHE A 354 -2.31 -13.44 -3.11
C PHE A 354 -0.82 -13.58 -2.83
N ARG A 355 -0.08 -12.55 -3.24
CA ARG A 355 1.37 -12.53 -3.12
C ARG A 355 1.81 -11.55 -2.04
N VAL A 356 2.45 -12.10 -1.01
CA VAL A 356 3.19 -11.33 -0.02
C VAL A 356 4.62 -11.16 -0.52
N ILE A 357 5.11 -9.93 -0.53
CA ILE A 357 6.48 -9.58 -0.94
C ILE A 357 7.26 -9.01 0.24
N CYS A 358 8.55 -8.75 0.03
CA CYS A 358 9.45 -8.19 1.04
C CYS A 358 9.47 -9.04 2.33
N THR A 359 9.34 -10.37 2.20
CA THR A 359 9.21 -11.27 3.35
C THR A 359 10.43 -11.26 4.27
N TRP A 360 11.60 -10.83 3.76
CA TRP A 360 12.81 -10.62 4.58
C TRP A 360 12.72 -9.43 5.54
N VAL A 361 11.84 -8.45 5.26
CA VAL A 361 11.61 -7.29 6.12
C VAL A 361 10.66 -7.67 7.26
N THR A 362 9.68 -8.52 6.94
CA THR A 362 8.67 -8.99 7.89
C THR A 362 9.25 -10.10 8.77
N GLY A 363 8.91 -10.11 10.06
CA GLY A 363 9.26 -11.24 10.92
C GLY A 363 8.57 -12.52 10.42
N ALA A 364 9.24 -13.67 10.48
CA ALA A 364 8.66 -14.96 10.09
C ALA A 364 7.38 -15.26 10.91
N ASP A 365 7.36 -14.85 12.18
CA ASP A 365 6.20 -14.93 13.06
C ASP A 365 5.00 -14.14 12.55
N VAL A 366 5.21 -12.94 11.98
CA VAL A 366 4.13 -12.12 11.41
C VAL A 366 3.53 -12.77 10.17
N LEU A 367 4.38 -13.39 9.34
CA LEU A 367 3.95 -14.08 8.12
C LEU A 367 3.23 -15.39 8.43
N ASP A 368 3.65 -16.11 9.47
CA ASP A 368 3.04 -17.38 9.90
C ASP A 368 1.74 -17.15 10.69
N GLY A 369 1.58 -15.99 11.34
CA GLY A 369 0.33 -15.57 12.00
C GLY A 369 -0.72 -14.94 11.06
N LEU A 370 -0.46 -14.92 9.74
CA LEU A 370 -1.42 -14.38 8.78
C LEU A 370 -2.66 -15.27 8.67
N THR A 371 -3.82 -14.64 8.86
CA THR A 371 -5.14 -15.23 8.64
C THR A 371 -5.92 -14.43 7.61
N LEU A 372 -6.82 -15.11 6.90
CA LEU A 372 -7.75 -14.51 5.95
C LEU A 372 -9.18 -14.89 6.34
N GLU A 373 -10.04 -13.89 6.48
CA GLU A 373 -11.49 -14.06 6.51
C GLU A 373 -12.09 -13.54 5.19
N VAL A 374 -13.08 -14.25 4.65
CA VAL A 374 -13.87 -13.81 3.51
C VAL A 374 -15.33 -13.72 3.92
N ASN A 375 -15.93 -12.53 3.76
CA ASN A 375 -17.28 -12.23 4.23
C ASN A 375 -17.50 -12.57 5.73
N GLY A 376 -16.47 -12.46 6.56
CA GLY A 376 -16.51 -12.79 7.98
C GLY A 376 -16.28 -14.27 8.32
N HIS A 377 -15.98 -15.11 7.33
CA HIS A 377 -15.70 -16.53 7.53
C HIS A 377 -14.20 -16.82 7.34
N PRO A 378 -13.53 -17.54 8.27
CA PRO A 378 -12.12 -17.87 8.14
C PRO A 378 -11.86 -18.83 6.98
N ILE A 379 -10.78 -18.60 6.24
CA ILE A 379 -10.33 -19.41 5.11
C ILE A 379 -9.01 -20.09 5.46
N GLU A 380 -8.94 -21.40 5.19
CA GLU A 380 -7.68 -22.13 5.30
C GLU A 380 -6.73 -21.74 4.16
N LEU A 381 -5.53 -21.30 4.52
CA LEU A 381 -4.51 -20.86 3.58
C LEU A 381 -3.42 -21.92 3.41
N GLY A 382 -3.24 -22.39 2.18
CA GLY A 382 -2.09 -23.17 1.76
C GLY A 382 -0.99 -22.28 1.17
N VAL A 383 0.28 -22.69 1.30
CA VAL A 383 1.40 -22.03 0.63
C VAL A 383 1.58 -22.65 -0.75
N LEU A 384 1.45 -21.86 -1.81
CA LEU A 384 1.70 -22.32 -3.19
C LEU A 384 3.18 -22.15 -3.58
N HIS A 385 3.79 -21.06 -3.11
CA HIS A 385 5.20 -20.77 -3.31
C HIS A 385 5.73 -19.96 -2.13
N SER A 386 7.00 -20.15 -1.79
CA SER A 386 7.69 -19.30 -0.83
C SER A 386 9.17 -19.31 -1.13
N ASP A 387 9.84 -18.18 -0.99
CA ASP A 387 11.30 -18.08 -0.95
C ASP A 387 11.73 -17.02 0.08
N LEU A 388 12.95 -16.49 -0.04
CA LEU A 388 13.47 -15.48 0.88
C LEU A 388 12.81 -14.10 0.70
N GLY A 389 12.08 -13.86 -0.39
CA GLY A 389 11.53 -12.55 -0.73
C GLY A 389 10.04 -12.50 -0.98
N GLU A 390 9.41 -13.59 -1.34
CA GLU A 390 7.96 -13.66 -1.52
C GLU A 390 7.35 -14.95 -0.95
N ARG A 391 6.04 -14.88 -0.68
CA ARG A 391 5.19 -16.02 -0.36
C ARG A 391 3.87 -15.84 -1.10
N ILE A 392 3.48 -16.84 -1.87
CA ILE A 392 2.19 -16.90 -2.55
C ILE A 392 1.32 -17.88 -1.77
N LEU A 393 0.20 -17.37 -1.29
CA LEU A 393 -0.78 -18.09 -0.49
C LEU A 393 -2.02 -18.34 -1.31
N ARG A 394 -2.71 -19.45 -1.04
CA ARG A 394 -3.91 -19.90 -1.74
C ARG A 394 -4.98 -20.33 -0.75
N GLY A 395 -6.22 -19.90 -0.95
CA GLY A 395 -7.39 -20.38 -0.23
C GLY A 395 -8.47 -20.86 -1.20
N LYS A 396 -9.30 -21.82 -0.76
CA LYS A 396 -10.51 -22.24 -1.49
C LYS A 396 -11.72 -21.48 -0.93
N LEU A 397 -12.53 -20.93 -1.82
CA LEU A 397 -13.75 -20.22 -1.49
C LEU A 397 -14.92 -21.04 -2.04
N SER A 398 -15.75 -21.59 -1.16
CA SER A 398 -16.97 -22.26 -1.58
C SER A 398 -18.04 -21.25 -1.95
N GLN A 399 -18.99 -21.63 -2.82
CA GLN A 399 -20.13 -20.78 -3.16
C GLN A 399 -20.85 -20.24 -1.91
N THR A 400 -21.04 -21.07 -0.87
CA THR A 400 -21.71 -20.67 0.38
C THR A 400 -20.98 -19.57 1.15
N LEU A 401 -19.65 -19.44 1.00
CA LEU A 401 -18.87 -18.37 1.65
C LEU A 401 -18.96 -17.05 0.86
N LEU A 402 -19.24 -17.12 -0.44
CA LEU A 402 -19.39 -15.97 -1.31
C LEU A 402 -20.83 -15.42 -1.25
N ASP A 403 -21.82 -16.31 -1.29
CA ASP A 403 -23.25 -15.96 -1.31
C ASP A 403 -23.81 -15.65 0.09
N THR A 404 -23.36 -14.53 0.66
CA THR A 404 -23.75 -14.07 2.01
C THR A 404 -24.78 -12.93 1.98
N GLY A 405 -25.24 -12.54 0.79
CA GLY A 405 -26.09 -11.36 0.60
C GLY A 405 -25.35 -10.02 0.69
N LYS A 406 -24.03 -10.02 0.93
CA LYS A 406 -23.19 -8.82 0.85
C LYS A 406 -23.09 -8.30 -0.59
N VAL A 407 -22.96 -6.99 -0.73
CA VAL A 407 -22.94 -6.28 -2.03
C VAL A 407 -21.60 -6.42 -2.77
N PHE A 408 -20.55 -6.86 -2.06
CA PHE A 408 -19.23 -7.22 -2.58
C PHE A 408 -18.65 -8.34 -1.70
N THR A 409 -17.57 -8.97 -2.18
CA THR A 409 -16.81 -9.93 -1.36
C THR A 409 -15.74 -9.19 -0.57
N GLU A 410 -15.85 -9.20 0.75
CA GLU A 410 -14.88 -8.58 1.66
C GLU A 410 -13.78 -9.59 2.02
N PHE A 411 -12.53 -9.24 1.74
CA PHE A 411 -11.34 -9.97 2.14
C PHE A 411 -10.69 -9.25 3.32
N LYS A 412 -10.66 -9.89 4.48
CA LYS A 412 -10.05 -9.34 5.71
C LYS A 412 -8.78 -10.11 6.05
N PHE A 413 -7.65 -9.44 5.88
CA PHE A 413 -6.32 -9.93 6.24
C PHE A 413 -6.01 -9.52 7.68
N GLN A 414 -5.56 -10.47 8.49
CA GLN A 414 -5.22 -10.22 9.88
C GLN A 414 -3.88 -10.87 10.25
N ILE A 415 -3.08 -10.13 11.00
CA ILE A 415 -1.78 -10.56 11.55
C ILE A 415 -1.73 -10.31 13.05
N ASP A 416 -0.80 -10.95 13.76
CA ASP A 416 -0.72 -10.83 15.22
C ASP A 416 -0.15 -9.49 15.69
N ARG A 417 0.76 -8.88 14.91
CA ARG A 417 1.42 -7.62 15.26
C ARG A 417 2.00 -6.92 14.04
N VAL A 418 2.26 -5.63 14.19
CA VAL A 418 3.03 -4.81 13.25
C VAL A 418 4.48 -4.63 13.70
N ILE A 419 5.35 -4.28 12.76
CA ILE A 419 6.77 -4.00 12.97
C ILE A 419 7.12 -2.58 12.51
N SER A 420 8.09 -1.92 13.14
CA SER A 420 8.60 -0.66 12.61
C SER A 420 9.57 -0.91 11.45
N LEU A 421 9.37 -0.25 10.31
CA LEU A 421 10.34 -0.29 9.20
C LEU A 421 11.73 0.22 9.62
N LYS A 422 11.80 1.11 10.61
CA LYS A 422 13.06 1.62 11.15
C LYS A 422 13.80 0.56 11.96
N ASP A 423 13.07 -0.31 12.66
CA ASP A 423 13.67 -1.41 13.41
C ASP A 423 14.18 -2.49 12.43
N ALA A 424 13.45 -2.73 11.33
CA ALA A 424 13.86 -3.65 10.28
C ALA A 424 15.03 -3.13 9.42
N ASN A 425 15.12 -1.80 9.23
CA ASN A 425 16.21 -1.13 8.54
C ASN A 425 16.69 0.10 9.33
N PRO A 426 17.64 -0.06 10.27
CA PRO A 426 18.13 1.03 11.12
C PRO A 426 18.79 2.19 10.38
N LEU A 427 19.20 1.98 9.13
CA LEU A 427 19.77 3.02 8.26
C LEU A 427 18.68 3.85 7.55
N GLY A 428 17.43 3.38 7.55
CA GLY A 428 16.27 4.05 7.00
C GLY A 428 15.66 5.06 7.96
N ASN A 429 15.00 6.08 7.40
CA ASN A 429 14.24 7.09 8.17
C ASN A 429 12.74 6.78 8.24
N ASP A 430 12.28 5.67 7.66
CA ASP A 430 10.87 5.29 7.64
C ASP A 430 10.49 4.60 8.95
N ALA A 431 9.71 5.27 9.79
CA ALA A 431 9.27 4.76 11.09
C ALA A 431 7.85 4.18 11.08
N ARG A 432 7.24 3.99 9.89
CA ARG A 432 5.89 3.40 9.80
C ARG A 432 5.85 2.04 10.47
N LEU A 433 4.76 1.79 11.19
CA LEU A 433 4.40 0.46 11.68
C LEU A 433 3.69 -0.30 10.57
N VAL A 434 4.28 -1.37 10.08
CA VAL A 434 3.81 -2.15 8.93
C VAL A 434 3.58 -3.61 9.29
N GLY A 435 2.62 -4.23 8.64
CA GLY A 435 2.41 -5.67 8.61
C GLY A 435 3.12 -6.30 7.43
N LEU A 436 2.36 -7.04 6.61
CA LEU A 436 2.85 -7.64 5.37
C LEU A 436 2.68 -6.68 4.18
N ALA A 437 3.58 -6.78 3.19
CA ALA A 437 3.42 -6.09 1.91
C ALA A 437 2.76 -7.01 0.90
N ILE A 438 1.65 -6.58 0.29
CA ILE A 438 0.91 -7.36 -0.71
C ILE A 438 0.86 -6.55 -2.01
N ASN A 439 1.11 -7.23 -3.13
CA ASN A 439 1.14 -6.62 -4.46
C ASN A 439 0.15 -7.24 -5.46
N SER A 440 -0.49 -8.37 -5.12
CA SER A 440 -1.59 -8.90 -5.92
C SER A 440 -2.56 -9.75 -5.11
N VAL A 441 -3.85 -9.69 -5.46
CA VAL A 441 -4.93 -10.58 -5.00
C VAL A 441 -5.73 -11.03 -6.22
N ASN A 442 -5.64 -12.31 -6.56
CA ASN A 442 -6.34 -12.92 -7.67
C ASN A 442 -7.46 -13.81 -7.13
N VAL A 443 -8.66 -13.69 -7.67
CA VAL A 443 -9.80 -14.55 -7.36
C VAL A 443 -10.34 -15.11 -8.66
N PHE A 444 -10.46 -16.43 -8.81
CA PHE A 444 -10.86 -17.05 -10.07
C PHE A 444 -11.52 -18.43 -9.89
N PRO A 445 -12.26 -18.95 -10.90
CA PRO A 445 -12.89 -20.27 -10.85
C PRO A 445 -11.93 -21.42 -10.63
N VAL A 446 -12.35 -22.39 -9.81
CA VAL A 446 -11.66 -23.69 -9.71
C VAL A 446 -11.58 -24.31 -11.10
N GLY A 447 -10.41 -24.82 -11.48
CA GLY A 447 -10.15 -25.37 -12.82
C GLY A 447 -9.51 -24.39 -13.81
N GLN A 448 -9.40 -23.10 -13.48
CA GLN A 448 -8.72 -22.09 -14.30
C GLN A 448 -7.30 -21.73 -13.81
N GLU A 449 -6.69 -22.54 -12.92
CA GLU A 449 -5.38 -22.29 -12.32
C GLU A 449 -4.28 -22.12 -13.37
N ARG A 450 -4.35 -22.86 -14.49
CA ARG A 450 -3.39 -22.77 -15.61
C ARG A 450 -3.34 -21.41 -16.27
N GLU A 451 -4.42 -20.64 -16.20
CA GLU A 451 -4.57 -19.37 -16.91
C GLU A 451 -4.52 -18.18 -15.95
N LYS A 452 -5.08 -18.33 -14.74
CA LYS A 452 -5.37 -17.22 -13.82
C LYS A 452 -4.49 -17.18 -12.57
N SER A 453 -3.77 -18.26 -12.27
CA SER A 453 -2.86 -18.27 -11.12
C SER A 453 -1.75 -17.22 -11.29
N ILE A 454 -1.31 -16.65 -10.18
CA ILE A 454 -0.13 -15.78 -10.11
C ILE A 454 1.11 -16.47 -10.72
N LEU A 455 1.17 -17.81 -10.63
CA LEU A 455 2.25 -18.65 -11.13
C LEU A 455 1.99 -19.23 -12.53
N ALA A 456 0.87 -18.90 -13.18
CA ALA A 456 0.53 -19.41 -14.52
C ALA A 456 1.65 -19.15 -15.53
N HIS A 457 2.29 -17.97 -15.44
CA HIS A 457 3.40 -17.57 -16.32
C HIS A 457 4.58 -18.55 -16.32
N LEU A 458 4.80 -19.31 -15.23
CA LEU A 458 5.85 -20.32 -15.17
C LEU A 458 5.63 -21.41 -16.23
N PHE A 459 4.39 -21.71 -16.59
CA PHE A 459 4.04 -22.82 -17.46
C PHE A 459 3.70 -22.40 -18.90
N ASN A 460 3.93 -21.14 -19.28
CA ASN A 460 3.69 -20.68 -20.64
C ASN A 460 4.72 -21.23 -21.63
N ASN A 461 5.98 -21.35 -21.20
CA ASN A 461 7.08 -21.87 -22.00
C ASN A 461 8.28 -22.25 -21.11
N GLY A 462 9.24 -22.98 -21.69
CA GLY A 462 10.52 -23.25 -21.05
C GLY A 462 10.47 -24.34 -19.97
N PRO A 463 11.41 -24.30 -19.00
CA PRO A 463 11.76 -25.46 -18.18
C PRO A 463 10.64 -26.08 -17.36
N TRP A 464 9.75 -25.24 -16.83
CA TRP A 464 8.60 -25.67 -16.06
C TRP A 464 7.56 -26.38 -16.94
N GLN A 465 7.29 -25.82 -18.12
CA GLN A 465 6.34 -26.39 -19.07
C GLN A 465 6.86 -27.69 -19.70
N ASP A 466 8.17 -27.79 -19.96
CA ASP A 466 8.80 -29.02 -20.45
C ASP A 466 8.64 -30.18 -19.45
N VAL A 467 8.91 -29.90 -18.17
CA VAL A 467 8.74 -30.88 -17.09
C VAL A 467 7.28 -31.25 -16.92
N ALA A 468 6.37 -30.27 -16.91
CA ALA A 468 4.94 -30.52 -16.79
C ALA A 468 4.42 -31.40 -17.94
N SER A 469 4.84 -31.11 -19.17
CA SER A 469 4.46 -31.88 -20.36
C SER A 469 5.03 -33.30 -20.30
N PHE A 470 6.31 -33.44 -19.92
CA PHE A 470 6.95 -34.74 -19.77
C PHE A 470 6.22 -35.61 -18.74
N ILE A 471 5.91 -35.05 -17.56
CA ILE A 471 5.16 -35.78 -16.52
C ILE A 471 3.76 -36.11 -17.03
N LYS A 472 3.00 -35.13 -17.53
CA LYS A 472 1.62 -35.32 -18.00
C LYS A 472 1.50 -36.43 -19.06
N ASN A 473 2.46 -36.53 -19.97
CA ASN A 473 2.45 -37.54 -21.04
C ASN A 473 2.79 -38.96 -20.56
N ASN A 474 3.37 -39.10 -19.36
CA ASN A 474 3.85 -40.39 -18.85
C ASN A 474 3.17 -40.84 -17.54
N LEU A 475 2.51 -39.92 -16.84
CA LEU A 475 1.90 -40.13 -15.52
C LEU A 475 0.68 -41.05 -15.59
N LYS A 476 0.62 -42.04 -14.68
CA LYS A 476 -0.57 -42.92 -14.53
C LYS A 476 -1.52 -42.37 -13.45
N PRO A 477 -2.83 -42.65 -13.50
CA PRO A 477 -3.83 -42.01 -12.63
C PRO A 477 -3.63 -42.13 -11.10
N GLN A 478 -2.95 -43.16 -10.61
CA GLN A 478 -2.74 -43.38 -9.17
C GLN A 478 -1.36 -42.93 -8.67
N GLU A 479 -0.47 -42.51 -9.57
CA GLU A 479 0.91 -42.20 -9.23
C GLU A 479 1.00 -40.89 -8.42
N GLN A 480 1.83 -40.88 -7.38
CA GLN A 480 2.03 -39.72 -6.52
C GLN A 480 3.26 -38.93 -6.97
N VAL A 481 3.15 -37.59 -6.96
CA VAL A 481 4.21 -36.69 -7.43
C VAL A 481 4.72 -35.83 -6.28
N LEU A 482 6.03 -35.87 -6.04
CA LEU A 482 6.74 -34.98 -5.14
C LEU A 482 7.42 -33.86 -5.95
N ALA A 483 6.94 -32.63 -5.87
CA ALA A 483 7.44 -31.51 -6.69
C ALA A 483 7.17 -30.15 -6.02
N PRO A 484 7.75 -29.04 -6.51
CA PRO A 484 7.26 -27.71 -6.13
C PRO A 484 5.75 -27.59 -6.36
N LEU A 485 5.01 -27.05 -5.38
CA LEU A 485 3.54 -27.04 -5.40
C LEU A 485 2.92 -26.32 -6.60
N ALA A 486 3.66 -25.42 -7.27
CA ALA A 486 3.26 -24.85 -8.54
C ALA A 486 2.91 -25.91 -9.60
N PHE A 487 3.51 -27.11 -9.56
CA PHE A 487 3.16 -28.21 -10.47
C PHE A 487 1.74 -28.76 -10.24
N SER A 488 1.09 -28.50 -9.09
CA SER A 488 -0.31 -28.90 -8.85
C SER A 488 -1.29 -28.29 -9.85
N MET A 489 -0.94 -27.15 -10.47
CA MET A 489 -1.73 -26.51 -11.52
C MET A 489 -1.57 -27.20 -12.87
N ALA A 490 -0.48 -27.95 -13.01
CA ALA A 490 0.01 -28.43 -14.29
C ALA A 490 -0.07 -29.94 -14.47
N VAL A 491 -0.13 -30.65 -13.35
CA VAL A 491 -0.13 -32.10 -13.24
C VAL A 491 -1.51 -32.53 -12.69
N PRO A 492 -2.19 -33.49 -13.34
CA PRO A 492 -3.55 -33.87 -12.95
C PRO A 492 -3.62 -34.67 -11.64
N ASN A 493 -2.53 -35.31 -11.24
CA ASN A 493 -2.47 -36.08 -10.00
C ASN A 493 -2.08 -35.20 -8.80
N PRO A 494 -2.36 -35.65 -7.56
CA PRO A 494 -1.92 -34.96 -6.35
C PRO A 494 -0.40 -34.70 -6.35
N VAL A 495 -0.04 -33.44 -6.09
CA VAL A 495 1.34 -32.99 -5.95
C VAL A 495 1.60 -32.60 -4.50
N GLU A 496 2.61 -33.20 -3.91
CA GLU A 496 3.11 -32.87 -2.58
C GLU A 496 4.45 -32.14 -2.69
N ASP A 497 4.72 -31.27 -1.71
CA ASP A 497 5.98 -30.56 -1.64
C ASP A 497 7.05 -31.35 -0.87
N TYR A 498 8.30 -30.87 -0.88
CA TYR A 498 9.41 -31.58 -0.22
C TYR A 498 9.22 -31.77 1.30
N SER A 499 8.31 -31.02 1.93
CA SER A 499 8.03 -31.13 3.37
C SER A 499 7.27 -32.41 3.72
N ALA A 500 6.55 -33.02 2.77
CA ALA A 500 5.81 -34.27 2.96
C ALA A 500 6.67 -35.42 3.50
N ILE A 501 7.97 -35.41 3.19
CA ILE A 501 8.97 -36.36 3.70
C ILE A 501 9.10 -36.29 5.23
N PHE A 502 8.97 -35.10 5.83
CA PHE A 502 9.01 -34.93 7.28
C PHE A 502 7.72 -35.42 7.96
N ASN A 503 6.61 -35.45 7.22
CA ASN A 503 5.32 -35.94 7.68
C ASN A 503 5.18 -37.47 7.50
N GLY A 504 6.27 -38.17 7.16
CA GLY A 504 6.30 -39.63 7.00
C GLY A 504 5.72 -40.16 5.69
N LYS A 505 5.26 -39.28 4.77
CA LYS A 505 4.81 -39.70 3.44
C LYS A 505 6.04 -39.96 2.57
N MET A 506 6.21 -41.21 2.13
CA MET A 506 7.40 -41.67 1.39
C MET A 506 7.07 -42.41 0.09
N ASP A 507 5.79 -42.66 -0.16
CA ASP A 507 5.30 -43.40 -1.32
C ASP A 507 5.05 -42.43 -2.47
N PHE A 508 6.12 -42.12 -3.18
CA PHE A 508 6.11 -41.30 -4.39
C PHE A 508 6.64 -42.10 -5.58
N ASP A 509 6.04 -41.88 -6.74
CA ASP A 509 6.46 -42.50 -8.02
C ASP A 509 7.31 -41.56 -8.85
N TRP A 510 7.12 -40.26 -8.63
CA TRP A 510 7.81 -39.18 -9.31
C TRP A 510 8.39 -38.19 -8.31
N VAL A 511 9.62 -37.75 -8.56
CA VAL A 511 10.26 -36.67 -7.81
C VAL A 511 10.81 -35.63 -8.77
N VAL A 512 10.33 -34.39 -8.68
CA VAL A 512 10.82 -33.25 -9.45
C VAL A 512 11.67 -32.39 -8.52
N LEU A 513 12.99 -32.39 -8.74
CA LEU A 513 13.89 -31.52 -8.00
C LEU A 513 14.14 -30.21 -8.75
N HIS A 514 13.85 -29.10 -8.07
CA HIS A 514 14.23 -27.76 -8.50
C HIS A 514 15.63 -27.42 -7.99
N LYS A 515 16.61 -27.21 -8.89
CA LYS A 515 18.01 -26.96 -8.53
C LYS A 515 18.24 -25.67 -7.73
N GLY A 516 17.37 -24.69 -7.90
CA GLY A 516 17.36 -23.46 -7.08
C GLY A 516 16.81 -23.64 -5.65
N MET A 517 16.21 -24.79 -5.30
CA MET A 517 15.59 -25.04 -3.99
C MET A 517 16.37 -26.08 -3.17
N MET A 518 17.66 -26.23 -3.43
CA MET A 518 18.49 -27.29 -2.82
C MET A 518 18.70 -27.15 -1.31
N ASP A 519 18.49 -25.95 -0.78
CA ASP A 519 18.45 -25.65 0.65
C ASP A 519 17.20 -26.22 1.34
N LYS A 520 16.06 -26.30 0.63
CA LYS A 520 14.81 -26.90 1.12
C LYS A 520 14.79 -28.42 1.02
N ILE A 521 15.64 -28.99 0.17
CA ILE A 521 15.69 -30.43 -0.07
C ILE A 521 16.51 -31.12 1.03
N SER A 522 15.82 -31.94 1.83
CA SER A 522 16.41 -32.66 2.96
C SER A 522 17.48 -33.66 2.52
N SER A 523 18.45 -33.95 3.39
CA SER A 523 19.44 -35.01 3.13
C SER A 523 18.81 -36.40 3.04
N ILE A 524 17.67 -36.61 3.72
CA ILE A 524 16.88 -37.83 3.69
C ILE A 524 16.28 -38.03 2.30
N LEU A 525 15.60 -37.01 1.76
CA LEU A 525 15.00 -37.05 0.43
C LEU A 525 16.04 -37.40 -0.65
N LEU A 526 17.22 -36.77 -0.61
CA LEU A 526 18.26 -37.07 -1.60
C LEU A 526 18.82 -38.49 -1.49
N LYS A 527 18.94 -39.04 -0.28
CA LYS A 527 19.32 -40.45 -0.09
C LYS A 527 18.24 -41.41 -0.61
N LEU A 528 16.97 -41.06 -0.46
CA LEU A 528 15.85 -41.83 -0.99
C LEU A 528 15.86 -41.85 -2.52
N ILE A 529 16.05 -40.68 -3.13
CA ILE A 529 16.15 -40.53 -4.59
C ILE A 529 17.25 -41.44 -5.15
N LEU A 530 18.46 -41.35 -4.60
CA LEU A 530 19.60 -42.16 -5.05
C LEU A 530 19.42 -43.68 -4.89
N ARG A 531 18.52 -44.12 -4.00
CA ARG A 531 18.28 -45.54 -3.73
C ARG A 531 17.12 -46.12 -4.52
N ARG A 532 16.06 -45.34 -4.73
CA ARG A 532 14.76 -45.83 -5.24
C ARG A 532 14.39 -45.30 -6.61
N PHE A 533 15.04 -44.24 -7.09
CA PHE A 533 14.64 -43.55 -8.31
C PHE A 533 15.79 -43.45 -9.31
N THR A 534 15.43 -43.32 -10.58
CA THR A 534 16.36 -43.05 -11.68
C THR A 534 16.00 -41.72 -12.31
N PRO A 535 16.97 -40.85 -12.68
CA PRO A 535 16.66 -39.64 -13.42
C PRO A 535 16.12 -40.01 -14.80
N VAL A 536 14.96 -39.45 -15.16
CA VAL A 536 14.24 -39.75 -16.40
C VAL A 536 14.13 -38.53 -17.32
N PHE A 537 14.23 -37.33 -16.78
CA PHE A 537 14.25 -36.07 -17.52
C PHE A 537 15.08 -35.04 -16.76
N ALA A 538 15.76 -34.14 -17.46
CA ALA A 538 16.51 -33.05 -16.84
C ALA A 538 16.68 -31.89 -17.82
N ASN A 539 16.55 -30.67 -17.32
CA ASN A 539 16.86 -29.44 -18.04
C ASN A 539 17.71 -28.54 -17.14
N GLU A 540 17.90 -27.28 -17.49
CA GLU A 540 18.71 -26.32 -16.77
C GLU A 540 18.18 -26.04 -15.35
N VAL A 541 16.86 -26.09 -15.11
CA VAL A 541 16.23 -25.79 -13.80
C VAL A 541 15.95 -27.06 -12.98
N PHE A 542 15.57 -28.15 -13.64
CA PHE A 542 14.98 -29.32 -12.99
C PHE A 542 15.72 -30.62 -13.27
N VAL A 543 15.56 -31.57 -12.36
CA VAL A 543 15.79 -32.99 -12.62
C VAL A 543 14.58 -33.78 -12.13
N VAL A 544 14.00 -34.58 -13.02
CA VAL A 544 12.86 -35.45 -12.76
C VAL A 544 13.36 -36.87 -12.57
N PHE A 545 12.94 -37.51 -11.48
CA PHE A 545 13.25 -38.88 -11.13
C PHE A 545 11.98 -39.70 -11.07
N SER A 546 12.06 -40.97 -11.47
CA SER A 546 10.98 -41.94 -11.29
C SER A 546 11.52 -43.32 -10.88
N ASN A 547 10.71 -44.08 -10.15
CA ASN A 547 10.98 -45.48 -9.81
C ASN A 547 10.59 -46.44 -10.97
N ARG A 548 9.98 -45.91 -12.04
CA ARG A 548 9.50 -46.66 -13.20
C ARG A 548 10.64 -47.14 -14.08
N GLN A 549 10.48 -48.35 -14.60
CA GLN A 549 11.48 -48.99 -15.45
C GLN A 549 11.24 -48.77 -16.94
N ASP A 550 10.02 -48.39 -17.33
CA ASP A 550 9.59 -48.21 -18.71
C ASP A 550 9.89 -46.81 -19.29
N LEU A 551 10.45 -45.92 -18.47
CA LEU A 551 10.83 -44.56 -18.86
C LEU A 551 12.29 -44.48 -19.34
N PRO A 552 12.63 -43.49 -20.19
CA PRO A 552 14.02 -43.25 -20.58
C PRO A 552 14.89 -42.97 -19.35
N ARG A 553 16.10 -43.51 -19.33
CA ARG A 553 17.06 -43.31 -18.23
C ARG A 553 18.12 -42.31 -18.65
N LEU A 554 18.33 -41.28 -17.83
CA LEU A 554 19.44 -40.36 -17.98
C LEU A 554 20.65 -40.83 -17.17
N SER A 555 21.85 -40.52 -17.67
CA SER A 555 23.07 -40.75 -16.89
C SER A 555 23.18 -39.73 -15.75
N TYR A 556 23.56 -40.20 -14.56
CA TYR A 556 23.95 -39.35 -13.43
C TYR A 556 25.14 -38.43 -13.76
N LEU A 557 25.91 -38.75 -14.80
CA LEU A 557 27.04 -37.94 -15.27
C LEU A 557 26.63 -36.86 -16.27
N SER A 558 25.37 -36.86 -16.74
CA SER A 558 24.87 -35.79 -17.62
C SER A 558 24.98 -34.43 -16.94
N ALA A 559 25.27 -33.38 -17.71
CA ALA A 559 25.57 -32.06 -17.17
C ALA A 559 24.46 -31.55 -16.22
N HIS A 560 23.20 -31.71 -16.60
CA HIS A 560 22.06 -31.25 -15.81
C HIS A 560 21.79 -32.08 -14.55
N VAL A 561 21.99 -33.40 -14.59
CA VAL A 561 21.78 -34.26 -13.40
C VAL A 561 22.94 -34.09 -12.42
N ARG A 562 24.17 -34.00 -12.93
CA ARG A 562 25.38 -33.83 -12.13
C ARG A 562 25.35 -32.55 -11.30
N SER A 563 24.77 -31.47 -11.81
CA SER A 563 24.73 -30.16 -11.12
C SER A 563 24.01 -30.23 -9.76
N VAL A 564 22.93 -31.03 -9.64
CA VAL A 564 22.20 -31.23 -8.38
C VAL A 564 23.13 -31.69 -7.24
N TYR A 565 24.07 -32.58 -7.55
CA TYR A 565 24.97 -33.17 -6.56
C TYR A 565 26.24 -32.33 -6.36
N VAL A 566 26.79 -31.78 -7.44
CA VAL A 566 28.02 -30.96 -7.39
C VAL A 566 27.76 -29.61 -6.72
N ASP A 567 26.66 -28.93 -7.04
CA ASP A 567 26.38 -27.60 -6.51
C ASP A 567 26.02 -27.65 -5.01
N ARG A 568 25.36 -28.73 -4.57
CA ARG A 568 25.15 -28.98 -3.14
C ARG A 568 26.45 -29.27 -2.41
N LEU A 569 27.38 -30.04 -3.00
CA LEU A 569 28.68 -30.31 -2.40
C LEU A 569 29.48 -29.00 -2.28
N LYS A 570 29.48 -28.15 -3.31
CA LYS A 570 30.07 -26.80 -3.26
C LYS A 570 29.42 -25.97 -2.14
N PHE A 571 28.10 -25.89 -2.09
CA PHE A 571 27.38 -25.14 -1.06
C PHE A 571 27.68 -25.66 0.36
N TYR A 572 27.72 -26.98 0.56
CA TYR A 572 28.05 -27.59 1.85
C TYR A 572 29.50 -27.28 2.27
N LEU A 573 30.45 -27.39 1.34
CA LEU A 573 31.84 -27.02 1.56
C LEU A 573 31.99 -25.53 1.89
N GLU A 574 31.24 -24.66 1.24
CA GLU A 574 31.32 -23.21 1.44
C GLU A 574 30.65 -22.72 2.71
N LYS A 575 29.46 -23.22 3.06
CA LYS A 575 28.70 -22.73 4.23
C LYS A 575 29.02 -23.46 5.52
N ARG A 576 29.44 -24.74 5.50
CA ARG A 576 29.77 -25.49 6.72
C ARG A 576 31.26 -25.71 6.92
N VAL A 577 32.00 -26.06 5.87
CA VAL A 577 33.41 -26.45 6.02
C VAL A 577 34.33 -25.23 6.09
N LYS A 578 34.21 -24.26 5.17
CA LYS A 578 35.04 -23.03 5.18
C LYS A 578 34.99 -22.27 6.51
N PRO A 579 33.84 -22.03 7.17
CA PRO A 579 33.80 -21.30 8.45
C PRO A 579 34.44 -22.08 9.60
N ILE A 580 34.28 -23.41 9.65
CA ILE A 580 34.91 -24.27 10.65
C ILE A 580 36.43 -24.24 10.49
N TYR A 581 36.91 -24.35 9.24
CA TYR A 581 38.34 -24.27 8.94
C TYR A 581 38.92 -22.88 9.24
N ALA A 582 38.19 -21.80 8.91
CA ALA A 582 38.60 -20.44 9.25
C ALA A 582 38.74 -20.25 10.78
N ARG A 583 37.77 -20.74 11.57
CA ARG A 583 37.84 -20.71 13.04
C ARG A 583 38.99 -21.57 13.59
N TYR A 584 39.22 -22.75 13.01
CA TYR A 584 40.31 -23.64 13.40
C TYR A 584 41.69 -23.01 13.16
N PHE A 585 41.91 -22.42 11.98
CA PHE A 585 43.17 -21.75 11.65
C PHE A 585 43.38 -20.46 12.46
N ALA A 586 42.32 -19.66 12.68
CA ALA A 586 42.40 -18.48 13.55
C ALA A 586 42.78 -18.84 14.99
N ARG A 587 42.21 -19.93 15.54
CA ARG A 587 42.54 -20.44 16.87
C ARG A 587 43.99 -20.94 16.95
N ARG A 588 44.49 -21.61 15.91
CA ARG A 588 45.91 -22.04 15.83
C ARG A 588 46.88 -20.86 15.74
N ALA A 589 46.55 -19.83 14.96
CA ALA A 589 47.36 -18.61 14.85
C ALA A 589 47.45 -17.88 16.20
N SER A 590 46.32 -17.75 16.92
CA SER A 590 46.26 -17.19 18.27
C SER A 590 47.14 -17.94 19.27
N ILE A 591 47.06 -19.28 19.30
CA ILE A 591 47.88 -20.12 20.19
C ILE A 591 49.38 -19.97 19.89
N LYS A 592 49.76 -19.88 18.61
CA LYS A 592 51.16 -19.66 18.21
C LYS A 592 51.68 -18.31 18.71
N GLN A 593 50.92 -17.24 18.52
CA GLN A 593 51.26 -15.89 18.99
C GLN A 593 51.39 -15.84 20.52
N GLN A 594 50.53 -16.56 21.25
CA GLN A 594 50.56 -16.61 22.70
C GLN A 594 51.81 -17.34 23.23
N LYS A 595 52.21 -18.44 22.58
CA LYS A 595 53.45 -19.16 22.88
C LYS A 595 54.70 -18.32 22.57
N GLU A 596 54.72 -17.60 21.46
CA GLU A 596 55.82 -16.68 21.12
C GLU A 596 55.95 -15.54 22.14
N ARG A 597 54.82 -14.93 22.56
CA ARG A 597 54.81 -13.90 23.62
C ARG A 597 55.29 -14.45 24.98
N GLN A 598 54.93 -15.68 25.33
CA GLN A 598 55.43 -16.33 26.55
C GLN A 598 56.92 -16.64 26.48
N ALA A 599 57.42 -17.11 25.33
CA ALA A 599 58.84 -17.37 25.11
C ALA A 599 59.67 -16.08 25.19
N VAL A 600 59.18 -14.97 24.64
CA VAL A 600 59.82 -13.65 24.75
C VAL A 600 59.83 -13.16 26.21
N LYS A 601 58.72 -13.29 26.94
CA LYS A 601 58.66 -12.94 28.37
C LYS A 601 59.61 -13.79 29.23
N GLN A 602 59.76 -15.08 28.93
CA GLN A 602 60.71 -15.95 29.63
C GLN A 602 62.17 -15.60 29.32
N ARG A 603 62.50 -15.23 28.08
CA ARG A 603 63.83 -14.74 27.71
C ARG A 603 64.19 -13.43 28.41
N LEU A 604 63.25 -12.49 28.49
CA LEU A 604 63.43 -11.23 29.21
C LEU A 604 63.60 -11.40 30.73
N LYS A 605 62.96 -12.43 31.33
CA LYS A 605 63.15 -12.77 32.75
C LYS A 605 64.47 -13.47 33.06
N LYS A 606 65.14 -14.08 32.09
CA LYS A 606 66.48 -14.69 32.25
C LYS A 606 67.63 -13.72 31.98
N SER A 607 67.32 -12.54 31.44
CA SER A 607 68.27 -11.45 31.12
C SER A 607 68.31 -10.36 32.19
N LYS A 608 67.47 -10.46 33.23
CA LYS A 608 67.53 -9.71 34.48
C LYS A 608 67.92 -10.69 35.57
#